data_AF-A0A7C3XPT9-F1
#
_entry.id   AF-A0A7C3XPT9-F1
#
_cell.length_a   1.000
_cell.length_b   1.000
_cell.length_c   1.000
_cell.angle_alpha   90.00
_cell.angle_beta   90.00
_cell.angle_gamma   90.00
#
_symmetry.space_group_name_H-M   'P 1'
#
loop_
_entity.id
_entity.type
_entity.pdbx_description
1 polymer ?
#
loop_
_entity_poly.entity_id
_entity_poly.type
_entity_poly.pdbx_seq_one_letter_code
_entity_poly.pdbx_strand_id
1 'polypeptide(L)'
;MSHNGLMIDGREPGFTDAFTTRHGFFPTVKFAAVSTQKVYPGFEQTRALMLTREYLLDFTSVAAADGLDHDYLWLAHAVGVAEAESGRWSEPRKAEGVLAPFGFVRTGAGEGGLRLRIVQRCALKDPAKASLPAAWYARGAGVVVHLLPSVGLTVQLAETPVADRPDAAPSVDERPDEYEVGGTSVLAVRRGPAAVFAAMYEPFDRDAPAGRSLVRLSEGPDHVAVRIDGGAGAAYRDVAMVQWGERVRAIEVADGAERFVLGAYAFVRLSGDRVEAWGDVRGLRVKTGAAEAKLILNDRLTRSGMEDGFLVFGRVAATPPATQRGD
;
A
#
# COMPACT_ATOMS: atom_id res chain seq x y z
N MET A 1 -15.07 -14.02 -5.70
CA MET A 1 -14.06 -13.10 -5.13
C MET A 1 -13.07 -13.86 -4.27
N SER A 2 -11.93 -14.23 -4.85
CA SER A 2 -10.89 -15.04 -4.17
C SER A 2 -9.49 -14.41 -4.20
N HIS A 3 -9.34 -13.19 -4.73
CA HIS A 3 -8.02 -12.60 -5.00
C HIS A 3 -7.89 -11.18 -4.45
N ASN A 4 -6.68 -10.82 -4.02
CA ASN A 4 -6.33 -9.46 -3.63
C ASN A 4 -6.14 -8.61 -4.90
N GLY A 5 -6.87 -7.50 -5.03
CA GLY A 5 -6.82 -6.68 -6.24
C GLY A 5 -7.87 -5.59 -6.29
N LEU A 6 -8.25 -5.25 -7.52
CA LEU A 6 -9.22 -4.21 -7.85
C LEU A 6 -10.47 -4.86 -8.43
N MET A 7 -11.62 -4.23 -8.21
CA MET A 7 -12.88 -4.44 -8.91
C MET A 7 -13.47 -3.13 -9.37
N ILE A 8 -14.21 -3.18 -10.49
CA ILE A 8 -14.84 -2.01 -11.10
C ILE A 8 -16.30 -2.32 -11.38
N ASP A 9 -17.21 -1.55 -10.80
CA ASP A 9 -18.67 -1.70 -10.94
C ASP A 9 -19.14 -3.14 -10.63
N GLY A 10 -18.57 -3.77 -9.60
CA GLY A 10 -18.90 -5.15 -9.22
C GLY A 10 -18.28 -6.23 -10.10
N ARG A 11 -17.43 -5.88 -11.07
CA ARG A 11 -16.80 -6.83 -12.00
C ARG A 11 -15.38 -7.22 -11.56
N GLU A 12 -15.12 -8.52 -11.56
CA GLU A 12 -13.77 -9.08 -11.40
C GLU A 12 -12.93 -8.85 -12.67
N PRO A 13 -11.58 -8.81 -12.56
CA PRO A 13 -10.73 -8.58 -13.71
C PRO A 13 -10.78 -9.79 -14.66
N GLY A 14 -10.76 -9.53 -15.97
CA GLY A 14 -10.54 -10.58 -16.96
C GLY A 14 -9.09 -11.08 -16.97
N PHE A 15 -8.85 -12.19 -17.66
CA PHE A 15 -7.50 -12.68 -17.93
C PHE A 15 -6.93 -12.04 -19.19
N THR A 16 -5.62 -11.74 -19.19
CA THR A 16 -4.95 -11.21 -20.37
C THR A 16 -3.43 -11.42 -20.31
N ASP A 17 -2.84 -11.63 -21.48
CA ASP A 17 -1.38 -11.57 -21.68
C ASP A 17 -0.90 -10.21 -22.23
N ALA A 18 -1.85 -9.29 -22.48
CA ALA A 18 -1.56 -7.98 -23.02
C ALA A 18 -1.37 -6.97 -21.87
N PHE A 19 -0.14 -6.90 -21.40
CA PHE A 19 0.31 -6.01 -20.34
C PHE A 19 1.75 -5.56 -20.57
N THR A 20 2.14 -4.46 -19.95
CA THR A 20 3.53 -4.05 -19.82
C THR A 20 4.01 -4.19 -18.39
N THR A 21 5.30 -4.49 -18.23
CA THR A 21 5.91 -4.65 -16.91
C THR A 21 7.08 -3.68 -16.73
N ARG A 22 7.25 -3.22 -15.49
CA ARG A 22 8.45 -2.51 -15.05
C ARG A 22 8.92 -3.17 -13.76
N HIS A 23 10.21 -3.40 -13.62
CA HIS A 23 10.75 -4.05 -12.43
C HIS A 23 12.17 -3.58 -12.11
N GLY A 24 12.56 -3.80 -10.87
CA GLY A 24 13.91 -3.54 -10.37
C GLY A 24 14.15 -4.34 -9.09
N PHE A 25 15.17 -5.18 -9.08
CA PHE A 25 15.42 -6.11 -7.97
C PHE A 25 16.73 -5.80 -7.27
N PHE A 26 16.70 -4.84 -6.36
CA PHE A 26 17.87 -4.39 -5.60
C PHE A 26 17.99 -5.13 -4.26
N PRO A 27 19.13 -5.11 -3.58
CA PRO A 27 19.30 -5.76 -2.28
C PRO A 27 18.28 -5.31 -1.23
N THR A 28 17.97 -4.01 -1.19
CA THR A 28 17.08 -3.41 -0.18
C THR A 28 15.61 -3.41 -0.58
N VAL A 29 15.32 -3.25 -1.88
CA VAL A 29 13.94 -3.13 -2.38
C VAL A 29 13.76 -3.93 -3.67
N LYS A 30 12.65 -4.65 -3.74
CA LYS A 30 12.17 -5.32 -4.95
C LYS A 30 10.95 -4.56 -5.46
N PHE A 31 11.00 -4.09 -6.70
CA PHE A 31 9.92 -3.39 -7.37
C PHE A 31 9.40 -4.21 -8.55
N ALA A 32 8.08 -4.30 -8.67
CA ALA A 32 7.40 -4.80 -9.85
C ALA A 32 6.11 -4.02 -10.07
N ALA A 33 5.85 -3.63 -11.31
CA ALA A 33 4.61 -3.00 -11.73
C ALA A 33 4.10 -3.62 -13.02
N VAL A 34 2.78 -3.72 -13.13
CA VAL A 34 2.07 -4.20 -14.32
C VAL A 34 1.06 -3.12 -14.72
N SER A 35 1.04 -2.78 -16.00
CA SER A 35 0.09 -1.85 -16.60
C SER A 35 -0.67 -2.55 -17.73
N THR A 36 -1.98 -2.33 -17.82
CA THR A 36 -2.83 -2.94 -18.86
C THR A 36 -4.13 -2.16 -19.04
N GLN A 37 -4.71 -2.29 -20.24
CA GLN A 37 -6.07 -1.81 -20.57
C GLN A 37 -7.03 -2.95 -20.92
N LYS A 38 -6.62 -4.20 -20.66
CA LYS A 38 -7.29 -5.39 -21.19
C LYS A 38 -8.05 -6.19 -20.15
N VAL A 39 -7.64 -6.12 -18.88
CA VAL A 39 -8.38 -6.78 -17.77
C VAL A 39 -9.73 -6.11 -17.48
N TYR A 40 -9.85 -4.82 -17.82
CA TYR A 40 -11.09 -4.04 -17.78
C TYR A 40 -11.21 -3.21 -19.07
N PRO A 41 -12.03 -3.61 -20.06
CA PRO A 41 -12.22 -2.83 -21.28
C PRO A 41 -12.70 -1.41 -20.97
N GLY A 42 -12.00 -0.40 -21.50
CA GLY A 42 -12.30 1.01 -21.25
C GLY A 42 -11.57 1.63 -20.06
N PHE A 43 -10.69 0.89 -19.37
CA PHE A 43 -9.93 1.38 -18.22
C PHE A 43 -8.43 1.19 -18.43
N GLU A 44 -7.63 2.15 -17.99
CA GLU A 44 -6.19 1.97 -17.81
C GLU A 44 -5.91 1.66 -16.35
N GLN A 45 -5.29 0.51 -16.08
CA GLN A 45 -4.91 0.08 -14.75
C GLN A 45 -3.39 -0.08 -14.65
N THR A 46 -2.83 0.39 -13.54
CA THR A 46 -1.46 0.05 -13.10
C THR A 46 -1.52 -0.48 -11.67
N ARG A 47 -0.90 -1.63 -11.41
CA ARG A 47 -0.61 -2.10 -10.05
C ARG A 47 0.90 -2.22 -9.87
N ALA A 48 1.42 -1.66 -8.79
CA ALA A 48 2.83 -1.64 -8.48
C ALA A 48 3.08 -2.06 -7.02
N LEU A 49 4.07 -2.92 -6.84
CA LEU A 49 4.49 -3.46 -5.55
C LEU A 49 5.94 -3.07 -5.27
N MET A 50 6.22 -2.65 -4.04
CA MET A 50 7.59 -2.48 -3.52
C MET A 50 7.75 -3.28 -2.24
N LEU A 51 8.56 -4.34 -2.29
CA LEU A 51 8.86 -5.19 -1.15
C LEU A 51 10.23 -4.82 -0.57
N THR A 52 10.25 -4.45 0.70
CA THR A 52 11.48 -4.29 1.50
C THR A 52 11.63 -5.47 2.45
N ARG A 53 12.63 -5.43 3.34
CA ARG A 53 12.71 -6.40 4.45
C ARG A 53 11.66 -6.15 5.51
N GLU A 54 11.16 -4.91 5.59
CA GLU A 54 10.36 -4.42 6.69
C GLU A 54 8.86 -4.34 6.37
N TYR A 55 8.49 -4.17 5.10
CA TYR A 55 7.10 -3.98 4.67
C TYR A 55 6.92 -4.19 3.17
N LEU A 56 5.67 -4.29 2.74
CA LEU A 56 5.26 -4.27 1.34
C LEU A 56 4.41 -3.01 1.08
N LEU A 57 4.74 -2.24 0.05
CA LEU A 57 3.86 -1.20 -0.50
C LEU A 57 3.08 -1.77 -1.68
N ASP A 58 1.79 -1.46 -1.75
CA ASP A 58 0.87 -1.80 -2.85
C ASP A 58 0.18 -0.54 -3.35
N PHE A 59 0.52 -0.16 -4.58
CA PHE A 59 -0.04 0.97 -5.28
C PHE A 59 -0.93 0.47 -6.40
N THR A 60 -2.18 0.91 -6.44
CA THR A 60 -3.10 0.60 -7.53
C THR A 60 -3.66 1.91 -8.06
N SER A 61 -3.53 2.13 -9.37
CA SER A 61 -4.11 3.26 -10.09
C SER A 61 -5.03 2.73 -11.19
N VAL A 62 -6.18 3.35 -11.35
CA VAL A 62 -7.15 3.06 -12.40
C VAL A 62 -7.79 4.34 -12.90
N ALA A 63 -7.97 4.47 -14.21
CA ALA A 63 -8.68 5.59 -14.84
C ALA A 63 -9.62 5.08 -15.93
N ALA A 64 -10.85 5.60 -15.96
CA ALA A 64 -11.82 5.32 -17.01
C ALA A 64 -11.55 6.19 -18.26
N ALA A 65 -11.58 5.59 -19.44
CA ALA A 65 -11.35 6.30 -20.70
C ALA A 65 -12.52 7.19 -21.13
N ASP A 66 -13.73 6.91 -20.63
CA ASP A 66 -14.94 7.69 -20.90
C ASP A 66 -15.08 8.92 -19.97
N GLY A 67 -14.26 9.00 -18.91
CA GLY A 67 -14.30 10.07 -17.92
C GLY A 67 -15.55 10.08 -17.03
N LEU A 68 -16.32 8.99 -17.01
CA LEU A 68 -17.53 8.87 -16.19
C LEU A 68 -17.21 8.33 -14.78
N ASP A 69 -18.14 8.52 -13.85
CA ASP A 69 -17.99 8.00 -12.49
C ASP A 69 -18.25 6.49 -12.43
N HIS A 70 -17.28 5.75 -11.88
CA HIS A 70 -17.35 4.31 -11.61
C HIS A 70 -17.13 4.00 -10.14
N ASP A 71 -17.61 2.84 -9.69
CA ASP A 71 -17.34 2.33 -8.35
C ASP A 71 -16.10 1.42 -8.38
N TYR A 72 -15.03 1.87 -7.72
CA TYR A 72 -13.78 1.11 -7.59
C TYR A 72 -13.70 0.49 -6.20
N LEU A 73 -13.49 -0.82 -6.15
CA LEU A 73 -13.23 -1.55 -4.91
C LEU A 73 -11.81 -2.12 -4.93
N TRP A 74 -10.95 -1.63 -4.05
CA TRP A 74 -9.69 -2.28 -3.70
C TRP A 74 -9.92 -3.28 -2.55
N LEU A 75 -9.31 -4.45 -2.69
CA LEU A 75 -9.54 -5.60 -1.81
C LEU A 75 -8.23 -6.25 -1.38
N ALA A 76 -8.08 -6.46 -0.08
CA ALA A 76 -7.02 -7.28 0.51
C ALA A 76 -7.59 -8.27 1.52
N HIS A 77 -7.52 -9.55 1.19
CA HIS A 77 -7.68 -10.66 2.12
C HIS A 77 -6.40 -10.87 2.91
N ALA A 78 -6.54 -10.93 4.23
CA ALA A 78 -5.48 -11.23 5.17
C ALA A 78 -5.87 -12.43 6.04
N VAL A 79 -4.87 -13.26 6.31
CA VAL A 79 -4.98 -14.35 7.29
C VAL A 79 -4.93 -13.74 8.69
N GLY A 80 -5.96 -13.98 9.49
CA GLY A 80 -6.10 -13.40 10.81
C GLY A 80 -7.44 -12.73 11.06
N VAL A 81 -7.62 -12.29 12.29
CA VAL A 81 -8.78 -11.55 12.78
C VAL A 81 -8.39 -10.08 12.95
N ALA A 82 -9.19 -9.19 12.38
CA ALA A 82 -9.06 -7.75 12.60
C ALA A 82 -9.29 -7.38 14.06
N GLU A 83 -8.32 -6.68 14.66
CA GLU A 83 -8.51 -5.98 15.92
C GLU A 83 -9.17 -4.63 15.64
N ALA A 84 -10.49 -4.68 15.50
CA ALA A 84 -11.33 -3.50 15.35
C ALA A 84 -11.37 -2.70 16.66
N GLU A 85 -10.79 -1.49 16.66
CA GLU A 85 -10.91 -0.56 17.79
C GLU A 85 -12.39 -0.29 18.11
N SER A 86 -12.77 -0.41 19.38
CA SER A 86 -14.14 -0.17 19.83
C SER A 86 -14.62 1.23 19.43
N GLY A 87 -15.80 1.33 18.82
CA GLY A 87 -16.38 2.61 18.40
C GLY A 87 -15.88 3.14 17.04
N ARG A 88 -14.86 2.52 16.43
CA ARG A 88 -14.37 2.90 15.09
C ARG A 88 -15.16 2.24 13.96
N TRP A 89 -15.90 1.17 14.24
CA TRP A 89 -16.58 0.37 13.21
C TRP A 89 -18.07 0.31 13.49
N SER A 90 -18.87 0.37 12.43
CA SER A 90 -20.32 0.17 12.53
C SER A 90 -20.65 -1.27 12.95
N GLU A 91 -21.89 -1.45 13.41
CA GLU A 91 -22.48 -2.79 13.47
C GLU A 91 -22.46 -3.47 12.09
N PRO A 92 -22.36 -4.81 12.03
CA PRO A 92 -22.46 -5.56 10.78
C PRO A 92 -23.78 -5.25 10.06
N ARG A 93 -23.69 -4.96 8.77
CA ARG A 93 -24.85 -4.79 7.89
C ARG A 93 -24.70 -5.65 6.65
N LYS A 94 -25.82 -6.02 6.03
CA LYS A 94 -25.79 -6.72 4.75
C LYS A 94 -25.08 -5.84 3.71
N ALA A 95 -24.19 -6.46 2.95
CA ALA A 95 -23.43 -5.81 1.91
C ALA A 95 -24.30 -5.63 0.64
N GLU A 96 -24.09 -4.51 -0.07
CA GLU A 96 -24.87 -4.11 -1.23
C GLU A 96 -23.96 -3.61 -2.36
N GLY A 97 -24.48 -3.55 -3.59
CA GLY A 97 -23.71 -3.07 -4.76
C GLY A 97 -22.44 -3.88 -4.99
N VAL A 98 -21.31 -3.18 -5.21
CA VAL A 98 -19.97 -3.79 -5.40
C VAL A 98 -19.53 -4.68 -4.23
N LEU A 99 -20.15 -4.55 -3.06
CA LEU A 99 -19.82 -5.29 -1.85
C LEU A 99 -20.72 -6.51 -1.63
N ALA A 100 -21.80 -6.68 -2.39
CA ALA A 100 -22.77 -7.77 -2.18
C ALA A 100 -22.14 -9.17 -2.02
N PRO A 101 -21.04 -9.53 -2.73
CA PRO A 101 -20.39 -10.83 -2.56
C PRO A 101 -19.78 -11.11 -1.17
N PHE A 102 -19.63 -10.10 -0.31
CA PHE A 102 -19.06 -10.26 1.03
C PHE A 102 -20.08 -10.59 2.12
N GLY A 103 -21.37 -10.63 1.80
CA GLY A 103 -22.44 -10.98 2.74
C GLY A 103 -22.71 -9.88 3.77
N PHE A 104 -21.83 -9.73 4.76
CA PHE A 104 -21.92 -8.72 5.80
C PHE A 104 -20.64 -7.89 5.89
N VAL A 105 -20.80 -6.58 6.07
CA VAL A 105 -19.70 -5.62 6.18
C VAL A 105 -19.87 -4.75 7.42
N ARG A 106 -18.74 -4.36 8.01
CA ARG A 106 -18.64 -3.27 8.99
C ARG A 106 -17.98 -2.09 8.31
N THR A 107 -18.54 -0.89 8.45
CA THR A 107 -17.98 0.34 7.85
C THR A 107 -17.15 1.09 8.88
N GLY A 108 -15.94 1.50 8.51
CA GLY A 108 -15.07 2.29 9.37
C GLY A 108 -15.54 3.74 9.47
N ALA A 109 -15.40 4.34 10.64
CA ALA A 109 -15.71 5.73 10.88
C ALA A 109 -14.63 6.65 10.29
N GLY A 110 -15.07 7.63 9.49
CA GLY A 110 -14.28 8.78 9.03
C GLY A 110 -13.59 8.63 7.67
N GLU A 111 -13.26 9.78 7.08
CA GLU A 111 -12.51 9.90 5.81
C GLU A 111 -10.98 9.72 5.98
N GLY A 112 -10.54 9.20 7.13
CA GLY A 112 -9.16 9.23 7.61
C GLY A 112 -8.36 7.97 7.35
N GLY A 113 -8.30 7.47 6.12
CA GLY A 113 -7.46 6.31 5.77
C GLY A 113 -7.72 5.07 6.66
N LEU A 114 -6.77 4.14 6.68
CA LEU A 114 -6.84 2.96 7.53
C LEU A 114 -5.49 2.72 8.19
N ARG A 115 -5.55 2.31 9.45
CA ARG A 115 -4.48 1.54 10.11
C ARG A 115 -5.17 0.45 10.89
N LEU A 116 -5.04 -0.79 10.42
CA LEU A 116 -5.74 -1.95 10.97
C LEU A 116 -4.76 -3.07 11.28
N ARG A 117 -4.80 -3.56 12.51
CA ARG A 117 -4.04 -4.73 12.93
C ARG A 117 -4.87 -5.99 12.69
N ILE A 118 -4.30 -6.96 12.01
CA ILE A 118 -4.90 -8.26 11.71
C ILE A 118 -3.96 -9.33 12.29
N VAL A 119 -4.43 -10.09 13.28
CA VAL A 119 -3.62 -11.04 14.06
C VAL A 119 -4.05 -12.46 13.76
N GLN A 120 -3.09 -13.36 13.57
CA GLN A 120 -3.35 -14.78 13.45
C GLN A 120 -3.62 -15.37 14.84
N ARG A 121 -4.89 -15.61 15.14
CA ARG A 121 -5.36 -16.27 16.36
C ARG A 121 -6.15 -17.51 16.00
N CYS A 122 -6.21 -18.48 16.91
CA CYS A 122 -7.13 -19.60 16.75
C CYS A 122 -8.56 -19.05 16.80
N ALA A 123 -9.24 -19.10 15.67
CA ALA A 123 -10.62 -18.65 15.53
C ALA A 123 -11.64 -19.79 15.64
N LEU A 124 -11.17 -21.04 15.83
CA LEU A 124 -12.03 -22.18 16.09
C LEU A 124 -12.71 -22.05 17.45
N LYS A 125 -14.00 -22.34 17.51
CA LYS A 125 -14.74 -22.54 18.76
C LYS A 125 -14.12 -23.60 19.67
N ASP A 126 -13.56 -24.66 19.08
CA ASP A 126 -12.87 -25.74 19.79
C ASP A 126 -11.37 -25.75 19.41
N PRO A 127 -10.50 -25.13 20.21
CA PRO A 127 -9.06 -25.11 19.94
C PRO A 127 -8.41 -26.49 19.93
N ALA A 128 -9.03 -27.53 20.48
CA ALA A 128 -8.48 -28.89 20.43
C ALA A 128 -8.51 -29.49 19.01
N LYS A 129 -9.31 -28.91 18.11
CA LYS A 129 -9.37 -29.27 16.69
C LYS A 129 -8.36 -28.51 15.81
N ALA A 130 -7.56 -27.62 16.40
CA ALA A 130 -6.55 -26.87 15.70
C ALA A 130 -5.48 -27.77 15.06
N SER A 131 -5.16 -27.52 13.79
CA SER A 131 -4.05 -28.17 13.09
C SER A 131 -2.69 -27.61 13.53
N LEU A 132 -2.66 -26.33 13.95
CA LEU A 132 -1.47 -25.65 14.43
C LEU A 132 -1.33 -25.76 15.96
N PRO A 133 -0.10 -25.88 16.50
CA PRO A 133 0.09 -25.98 17.93
C PRO A 133 -0.27 -24.66 18.63
N ALA A 134 -0.67 -24.72 19.91
CA ALA A 134 -0.98 -23.54 20.73
C ALA A 134 0.13 -22.47 20.70
N ALA A 135 1.39 -22.92 20.64
CA ALA A 135 2.56 -22.04 20.53
C ALA A 135 2.55 -21.17 19.26
N TRP A 136 1.93 -21.61 18.16
CA TRP A 136 1.77 -20.81 16.94
C TRP A 136 0.91 -19.58 17.20
N TYR A 137 -0.29 -19.76 17.77
CA TYR A 137 -1.20 -18.64 18.02
C TYR A 137 -0.69 -17.71 19.12
N ALA A 138 0.03 -18.25 20.11
CA ALA A 138 0.68 -17.47 21.15
C ALA A 138 1.81 -16.57 20.62
N ARG A 139 2.28 -16.78 19.37
CA ARG A 139 3.24 -15.86 18.75
C ARG A 139 2.64 -14.49 18.49
N GLY A 140 1.32 -14.34 18.34
CA GLY A 140 0.74 -13.04 17.99
C GLY A 140 1.31 -12.47 16.69
N ALA A 141 1.54 -13.32 15.70
CA ALA A 141 2.01 -12.91 14.38
C ALA A 141 0.86 -12.32 13.56
N GLY A 142 1.17 -11.35 12.70
CA GLY A 142 0.13 -10.68 11.93
C GLY A 142 0.66 -9.61 10.99
N VAL A 143 -0.26 -8.77 10.52
CA VAL A 143 0.01 -7.64 9.65
C VAL A 143 -0.74 -6.41 10.10
N VAL A 144 -0.07 -5.25 10.09
CA VAL A 144 -0.75 -3.96 10.14
C VAL A 144 -0.93 -3.48 8.70
N VAL A 145 -2.18 -3.34 8.28
CA VAL A 145 -2.55 -2.79 6.99
C VAL A 145 -2.77 -1.29 7.16
N HIS A 146 -1.97 -0.51 6.46
CA HIS A 146 -2.13 0.93 6.32
C HIS A 146 -2.72 1.23 4.96
N LEU A 147 -3.71 2.12 4.88
CA LEU A 147 -4.27 2.62 3.62
C LEU A 147 -4.32 4.15 3.69
N LEU A 148 -3.74 4.83 2.70
CA LEU A 148 -3.78 6.29 2.68
C LEU A 148 -5.22 6.80 2.49
N PRO A 149 -5.62 7.88 3.20
CA PRO A 149 -6.89 8.55 2.95
C PRO A 149 -6.97 9.02 1.51
N SER A 150 -8.17 9.09 0.94
CA SER A 150 -8.43 9.87 -0.28
C SER A 150 -9.86 10.39 -0.23
N VAL A 151 -10.14 11.47 -0.95
CA VAL A 151 -11.49 12.04 -1.00
C VAL A 151 -12.46 10.99 -1.52
N GLY A 152 -13.56 10.79 -0.78
CA GLY A 152 -14.59 9.79 -1.12
C GLY A 152 -14.20 8.34 -0.83
N LEU A 153 -13.09 8.09 -0.11
CA LEU A 153 -12.71 6.75 0.30
C LEU A 153 -13.58 6.25 1.46
N THR A 154 -14.24 5.11 1.26
CA THR A 154 -14.92 4.38 2.33
C THR A 154 -14.19 3.06 2.59
N VAL A 155 -13.83 2.80 3.84
CA VAL A 155 -13.18 1.55 4.23
C VAL A 155 -14.17 0.66 4.97
N GLN A 156 -14.17 -0.63 4.64
CA GLN A 156 -15.02 -1.63 5.26
C GLN A 156 -14.25 -2.91 5.57
N LEU A 157 -14.77 -3.67 6.53
CA LEU A 157 -14.30 -5.01 6.86
C LEU A 157 -15.39 -6.02 6.59
N ALA A 158 -14.98 -7.16 6.05
CA ALA A 158 -15.80 -8.35 5.94
C ALA A 158 -15.03 -9.57 6.43
N GLU A 159 -15.75 -10.62 6.75
CA GLU A 159 -15.15 -11.95 6.82
C GLU A 159 -14.72 -12.38 5.41
N THR A 160 -13.56 -13.00 5.30
CA THR A 160 -13.10 -13.52 4.02
C THR A 160 -14.04 -14.63 3.53
N PRO A 161 -14.61 -14.51 2.31
CA PRO A 161 -15.48 -15.54 1.78
C PRO A 161 -14.77 -16.90 1.72
N VAL A 162 -15.47 -17.95 2.13
CA VAL A 162 -15.00 -19.32 1.93
C VAL A 162 -15.18 -19.66 0.46
N ALA A 163 -14.11 -20.03 -0.23
CA ALA A 163 -14.21 -20.51 -1.60
C ALA A 163 -15.08 -21.78 -1.63
N ASP A 164 -16.20 -21.74 -2.36
CA ASP A 164 -16.97 -22.94 -2.65
C ASP A 164 -16.05 -23.95 -3.35
N ARG A 165 -15.91 -25.15 -2.80
CA ARG A 165 -15.15 -26.22 -3.45
C ARG A 165 -15.96 -26.67 -4.67
N PRO A 166 -15.48 -26.48 -5.92
CA PRO A 166 -16.25 -26.78 -7.12
C PRO A 166 -16.61 -28.28 -7.24
N ASP A 167 -15.87 -29.15 -6.55
CA ASP A 167 -16.01 -30.61 -6.65
C ASP A 167 -16.73 -31.23 -5.45
N ALA A 168 -17.09 -30.44 -4.43
CA ALA A 168 -17.86 -30.91 -3.31
C ALA A 168 -19.34 -30.64 -3.59
N ALA A 169 -20.15 -31.70 -3.67
CA ALA A 169 -21.60 -31.52 -3.56
C ALA A 169 -21.86 -30.67 -2.30
N PRO A 170 -22.70 -29.63 -2.36
CA PRO A 170 -23.01 -28.82 -1.20
C PRO A 170 -23.70 -29.72 -0.18
N SER A 171 -22.94 -30.31 0.75
CA SER A 171 -23.53 -30.89 1.92
C SER A 171 -24.02 -29.70 2.73
N VAL A 172 -25.33 -29.67 2.97
CA VAL A 172 -26.00 -28.58 3.69
C VAL A 172 -25.46 -28.45 5.13
N ASP A 173 -24.66 -29.43 5.58
CA ASP A 173 -24.08 -29.56 6.91
C ASP A 173 -22.56 -29.32 7.01
N GLU A 174 -21.79 -29.15 5.92
CA GLU A 174 -20.33 -28.93 5.99
C GLU A 174 -19.88 -27.67 5.25
N ARG A 175 -20.38 -26.51 5.67
CA ARG A 175 -19.50 -25.33 5.56
C ARG A 175 -18.31 -25.63 6.48
N PRO A 176 -17.05 -25.43 6.05
CA PRO A 176 -15.94 -25.48 6.99
C PRO A 176 -16.27 -24.50 8.11
N ASP A 177 -16.56 -25.06 9.29
CA ASP A 177 -16.82 -24.29 10.50
C ASP A 177 -15.52 -23.54 10.81
N GLU A 178 -15.46 -22.28 10.40
CA GLU A 178 -14.43 -21.30 10.72
C GLU A 178 -13.04 -21.57 10.09
N TYR A 179 -12.45 -20.54 9.48
CA TYR A 179 -11.03 -20.55 9.16
C TYR A 179 -10.23 -20.65 10.46
N GLU A 180 -9.39 -21.67 10.63
CA GLU A 180 -8.65 -21.92 11.88
C GLU A 180 -7.89 -20.69 12.40
N VAL A 181 -7.31 -19.91 11.49
CA VAL A 181 -6.56 -18.69 11.77
C VAL A 181 -7.37 -17.41 11.49
N GLY A 182 -8.67 -17.53 11.29
CA GLY A 182 -9.57 -16.47 10.84
C GLY A 182 -9.35 -16.07 9.37
N GLY A 183 -10.13 -15.09 8.93
CA GLY A 183 -10.01 -14.50 7.61
C GLY A 183 -10.65 -13.12 7.59
N THR A 184 -9.84 -12.09 7.36
CA THR A 184 -10.31 -10.71 7.28
C THR A 184 -10.14 -10.19 5.87
N SER A 185 -11.20 -9.61 5.31
CA SER A 185 -11.14 -8.83 4.07
C SER A 185 -11.20 -7.35 4.38
N VAL A 186 -10.18 -6.61 3.95
CA VAL A 186 -10.15 -5.15 3.94
C VAL A 186 -10.64 -4.66 2.59
N LEU A 187 -11.71 -3.87 2.62
CA LEU A 187 -12.39 -3.35 1.45
C LEU A 187 -12.25 -1.83 1.43
N ALA A 188 -11.83 -1.26 0.32
CA ALA A 188 -11.74 0.18 0.15
C ALA A 188 -12.47 0.58 -1.12
N VAL A 189 -13.57 1.31 -0.95
CA VAL A 189 -14.45 1.74 -2.05
C VAL A 189 -14.23 3.22 -2.32
N ARG A 190 -14.14 3.59 -3.59
CA ARG A 190 -14.11 4.97 -4.05
C ARG A 190 -14.94 5.12 -5.32
N ARG A 191 -15.64 6.24 -5.47
CA ARG A 191 -16.38 6.61 -6.68
C ARG A 191 -15.70 7.79 -7.39
N GLY A 192 -15.60 7.73 -8.71
CA GLY A 192 -15.10 8.83 -9.55
C GLY A 192 -14.65 8.37 -10.94
N PRO A 193 -14.04 9.25 -11.75
CA PRO A 193 -13.50 8.90 -13.07
C PRO A 193 -12.14 8.19 -13.02
N ALA A 194 -11.49 8.21 -11.86
CA ALA A 194 -10.24 7.53 -11.58
C ALA A 194 -10.10 7.28 -10.08
N ALA A 195 -9.29 6.30 -9.71
CA ALA A 195 -8.93 6.02 -8.33
C ALA A 195 -7.46 5.64 -8.19
N VAL A 196 -6.87 6.09 -7.07
CA VAL A 196 -5.56 5.67 -6.60
C VAL A 196 -5.73 5.10 -5.19
N PHE A 197 -5.20 3.90 -4.98
CA PHE A 197 -5.07 3.24 -3.69
C PHE A 197 -3.60 3.04 -3.38
N ALA A 198 -3.19 3.38 -2.17
CA ALA A 198 -1.82 3.23 -1.70
C ALA A 198 -1.85 2.63 -0.30
N ALA A 199 -1.41 1.38 -0.22
CA ALA A 199 -1.40 0.59 1.01
C ALA A 199 0.02 0.18 1.42
N MET A 200 0.23 0.01 2.72
CA MET A 200 1.43 -0.60 3.28
C MET A 200 1.03 -1.77 4.17
N TYR A 201 1.71 -2.90 3.98
CA TYR A 201 1.58 -4.08 4.83
C TYR A 201 2.83 -4.19 5.69
N GLU A 202 2.67 -3.98 6.99
CA GLU A 202 3.72 -4.07 7.99
C GLU A 202 3.57 -5.42 8.74
N PRO A 203 4.33 -6.46 8.36
CA PRO A 203 4.32 -7.71 9.11
C PRO A 203 4.89 -7.52 10.51
N PHE A 204 4.39 -8.29 11.47
CA PHE A 204 4.92 -8.34 12.82
C PHE A 204 4.85 -9.74 13.43
N ASP A 205 5.63 -9.95 14.47
CA ASP A 205 5.65 -11.14 15.31
C ASP A 205 5.64 -10.70 16.79
N ARG A 206 5.22 -11.57 17.70
CA ARG A 206 5.17 -11.32 19.15
C ARG A 206 4.35 -10.11 19.54
N ASP A 207 3.22 -9.90 18.86
CA ASP A 207 2.29 -8.79 19.11
C ASP A 207 2.91 -7.38 19.01
N ALA A 208 4.08 -7.26 18.37
CA ALA A 208 4.93 -6.08 18.38
C ALA A 208 5.12 -5.49 16.97
N PRO A 209 4.11 -4.77 16.43
CA PRO A 209 4.32 -3.97 15.21
C PRO A 209 5.34 -2.87 15.49
N ALA A 210 6.18 -2.54 14.50
CA ALA A 210 7.21 -1.51 14.70
C ALA A 210 6.60 -0.12 14.82
N GLY A 211 5.35 0.08 14.38
CA GLY A 211 4.65 1.36 14.51
C GLY A 211 5.04 2.34 13.41
N ARG A 212 5.26 1.83 12.20
CA ARG A 212 5.55 2.67 11.02
C ARG A 212 4.34 3.55 10.67
N SER A 213 4.59 4.68 10.01
CA SER A 213 3.56 5.53 9.44
C SER A 213 3.68 5.56 7.91
N LEU A 214 2.56 5.82 7.24
CA LEU A 214 2.51 6.03 5.79
C LEU A 214 1.87 7.39 5.53
N VAL A 215 2.55 8.26 4.80
CA VAL A 215 2.11 9.63 4.52
C VAL A 215 2.16 9.89 3.01
N ARG A 216 1.10 10.48 2.45
CA ARG A 216 1.12 10.94 1.06
C ARG A 216 1.97 12.21 0.95
N LEU A 217 2.95 12.22 0.05
CA LEU A 217 3.71 13.42 -0.32
C LEU A 217 3.11 14.10 -1.55
N SER A 218 2.77 13.32 -2.57
CA SER A 218 2.18 13.82 -3.81
C SER A 218 1.29 12.75 -4.43
N GLU A 219 0.23 13.17 -5.10
CA GLU A 219 -0.60 12.34 -5.97
C GLU A 219 -0.99 13.18 -7.17
N GLY A 220 -0.86 12.61 -8.36
CA GLY A 220 -1.22 13.25 -9.61
C GLY A 220 -1.80 12.24 -10.60
N PRO A 221 -2.23 12.72 -11.79
CA PRO A 221 -2.81 11.87 -12.82
C PRO A 221 -1.85 10.80 -13.34
N ASP A 222 -0.56 10.93 -13.08
CA ASP A 222 0.51 10.07 -13.57
C ASP A 222 1.43 9.54 -12.46
N HIS A 223 1.16 9.79 -11.17
CA HIS A 223 2.03 9.32 -10.09
C HIS A 223 1.39 9.28 -8.70
N VAL A 224 2.05 8.55 -7.81
CA VAL A 224 1.96 8.73 -6.35
C VAL A 224 3.34 8.73 -5.73
N ALA A 225 3.54 9.58 -4.73
CA ALA A 225 4.71 9.60 -3.87
C ALA A 225 4.29 9.53 -2.41
N VAL A 226 4.98 8.70 -1.64
CA VAL A 226 4.69 8.46 -0.23
C VAL A 226 5.96 8.52 0.60
N ARG A 227 5.81 8.89 1.87
CA ARG A 227 6.83 8.82 2.90
C ARG A 227 6.45 7.72 3.89
N ILE A 228 7.46 6.98 4.33
CA ILE A 228 7.35 5.99 5.38
C ILE A 228 8.30 6.41 6.48
N ASP A 229 7.77 6.79 7.64
CA ASP A 229 8.59 7.05 8.80
C ASP A 229 8.87 5.71 9.52
N GLY A 230 10.14 5.47 9.86
CA GLY A 230 10.56 4.28 10.59
C GLY A 230 9.78 4.11 11.90
N GLY A 231 9.62 2.85 12.30
CA GLY A 231 8.99 2.50 13.58
C GLY A 231 9.84 2.86 14.80
N ALA A 232 9.39 2.49 15.99
CA ALA A 232 10.13 2.69 17.24
C ALA A 232 11.56 2.13 17.13
N GLY A 233 12.56 2.98 17.40
CA GLY A 233 13.98 2.62 17.34
C GLY A 233 14.60 2.61 15.93
N ALA A 234 13.82 2.82 14.87
CA ALA A 234 14.34 2.95 13.52
C ALA A 234 14.76 4.39 13.22
N ALA A 235 16.07 4.60 13.00
CA ALA A 235 16.61 5.89 12.59
C ALA A 235 16.63 6.03 11.06
N TYR A 236 15.54 5.65 10.39
CA TYR A 236 15.39 5.81 8.95
C TYR A 236 14.03 6.38 8.56
N ARG A 237 14.01 7.00 7.38
CA ARG A 237 12.80 7.42 6.67
C ARG A 237 12.94 7.01 5.22
N ASP A 238 11.89 6.44 4.67
CA ASP A 238 11.84 6.05 3.27
C ASP A 238 10.90 6.97 2.48
N VAL A 239 11.26 7.24 1.23
CA VAL A 239 10.42 7.91 0.24
C VAL A 239 10.29 6.99 -0.97
N ALA A 240 9.06 6.67 -1.34
CA ALA A 240 8.75 5.81 -2.48
C ALA A 240 7.90 6.58 -3.49
N MET A 241 8.16 6.39 -4.78
CA MET A 241 7.35 6.96 -5.85
C MET A 241 7.16 5.95 -6.98
N VAL A 242 5.97 5.98 -7.58
CA VAL A 242 5.63 5.24 -8.79
C VAL A 242 4.92 6.18 -9.77
N GLN A 243 5.27 6.08 -11.07
CA GLN A 243 4.48 6.69 -12.15
C GLN A 243 3.55 5.69 -12.80
N TRP A 244 2.39 6.15 -13.26
CA TRP A 244 1.38 5.34 -13.94
C TRP A 244 1.68 5.19 -15.42
N GLY A 245 1.19 4.10 -16.01
CA GLY A 245 1.33 3.82 -17.43
C GLY A 245 2.78 3.66 -17.89
N GLU A 246 2.98 3.83 -19.19
CA GLU A 246 4.26 3.59 -19.88
C GLU A 246 5.08 4.86 -20.09
N ARG A 247 4.42 6.03 -20.09
CA ARG A 247 5.07 7.31 -20.33
C ARG A 247 5.68 7.83 -19.04
N VAL A 248 7.01 7.76 -18.98
CA VAL A 248 7.77 8.19 -17.82
C VAL A 248 8.37 9.58 -18.07
N ARG A 249 8.18 10.49 -17.11
CA ARG A 249 8.86 11.80 -17.08
C ARG A 249 9.57 12.01 -15.76
N ALA A 250 10.33 13.08 -15.61
CA ALA A 250 10.82 13.47 -14.29
C ALA A 250 9.69 14.17 -13.53
N ILE A 251 9.46 13.80 -12.28
CA ILE A 251 8.49 14.43 -11.38
C ILE A 251 9.22 14.97 -10.18
N GLU A 252 8.98 16.25 -9.88
CA GLU A 252 9.44 16.87 -8.66
C GLU A 252 8.42 16.62 -7.54
N VAL A 253 8.89 16.03 -6.44
CA VAL A 253 8.13 15.79 -5.22
C VAL A 253 8.77 16.58 -4.08
N ALA A 254 7.94 17.18 -3.24
CA ALA A 254 8.38 17.95 -2.07
C ALA A 254 7.92 17.30 -0.76
N ASP A 255 8.80 17.32 0.25
CA ASP A 255 8.46 17.07 1.66
C ASP A 255 9.06 18.22 2.50
N GLY A 256 8.26 19.26 2.76
CA GLY A 256 8.73 20.48 3.41
C GLY A 256 9.83 21.19 2.60
N ALA A 257 11.08 21.14 3.08
CA ALA A 257 12.25 21.73 2.42
C ALA A 257 12.99 20.73 1.49
N GLU A 258 12.63 19.46 1.54
CA GLU A 258 13.26 18.41 0.74
C GLU A 258 12.60 18.29 -0.62
N ARG A 259 13.39 17.90 -1.62
CA ARG A 259 12.95 17.79 -3.01
C ARG A 259 13.53 16.53 -3.63
N PHE A 260 12.73 15.88 -4.47
CA PHE A 260 13.10 14.67 -5.19
C PHE A 260 12.69 14.83 -6.64
N VAL A 261 13.58 14.53 -7.58
CA VAL A 261 13.30 14.49 -9.01
C VAL A 261 13.41 13.04 -9.47
N LEU A 262 12.25 12.40 -9.64
CA LEU A 262 12.12 10.96 -9.79
C LEU A 262 11.44 10.60 -11.11
N GLY A 263 11.85 9.49 -11.72
CA GLY A 263 11.28 8.96 -12.96
C GLY A 263 10.29 7.83 -12.73
N ALA A 264 10.46 6.72 -13.46
CA ALA A 264 9.46 5.64 -13.57
C ALA A 264 9.00 5.09 -12.21
N TYR A 265 9.98 4.82 -11.36
CA TYR A 265 9.83 4.45 -9.97
C TYR A 265 11.11 4.83 -9.24
N ALA A 266 10.98 5.08 -7.93
CA ALA A 266 12.13 5.31 -7.07
C ALA A 266 11.82 4.92 -5.63
N PHE A 267 12.86 4.52 -4.92
CA PHE A 267 12.85 4.30 -3.49
C PHE A 267 14.11 4.94 -2.90
N VAL A 268 13.94 5.80 -1.90
CA VAL A 268 15.04 6.51 -1.23
C VAL A 268 14.94 6.26 0.26
N ARG A 269 15.97 5.66 0.86
CA ARG A 269 16.13 5.49 2.30
C ARG A 269 17.11 6.53 2.83
N LEU A 270 16.66 7.30 3.82
CA LEU A 270 17.43 8.30 4.53
C LEU A 270 17.75 7.76 5.91
N SER A 271 19.02 7.54 6.23
CA SER A 271 19.45 6.95 7.49
C SER A 271 20.78 7.54 7.97
N GLY A 272 20.73 8.39 9.01
CA GLY A 272 21.91 9.02 9.59
C GLY A 272 22.75 9.80 8.57
N ASP A 273 23.95 9.30 8.28
CA ASP A 273 24.93 9.84 7.33
C ASP A 273 24.84 9.22 5.92
N ARG A 274 23.80 8.42 5.65
CA ARG A 274 23.61 7.73 4.36
C ARG A 274 22.27 8.04 3.72
N VAL A 275 22.33 8.30 2.42
CA VAL A 275 21.19 8.35 1.52
C VAL A 275 21.36 7.21 0.53
N GLU A 276 20.49 6.21 0.62
CA GLU A 276 20.48 5.07 -0.29
C GLU A 276 19.27 5.20 -1.22
N ALA A 277 19.49 5.10 -2.52
CA ALA A 277 18.48 5.36 -3.53
C ALA A 277 18.51 4.27 -4.60
N TRP A 278 17.33 3.81 -5.02
CA TRP A 278 17.15 2.81 -6.07
C TRP A 278 16.08 3.22 -7.06
N GLY A 279 16.25 2.82 -8.32
CA GLY A 279 15.37 3.18 -9.43
C GLY A 279 15.85 4.40 -10.24
N ASP A 280 14.89 5.11 -10.85
CA ASP A 280 15.14 6.26 -11.73
C ASP A 280 15.17 7.56 -10.90
N VAL A 281 16.21 7.72 -10.09
CA VAL A 281 16.46 8.94 -9.30
C VAL A 281 17.35 9.88 -10.11
N ARG A 282 16.80 11.03 -10.50
CA ARG A 282 17.48 12.01 -11.38
C ARG A 282 18.00 13.21 -10.61
N GLY A 283 17.44 13.47 -9.44
CA GLY A 283 17.94 14.47 -8.51
C GLY A 283 17.31 14.33 -7.13
N LEU A 284 18.01 14.78 -6.11
CA LEU A 284 17.48 14.90 -4.76
C LEU A 284 18.17 16.04 -4.00
N ARG A 285 17.42 16.66 -3.08
CA ARG A 285 17.88 17.61 -2.07
C ARG A 285 17.24 17.19 -0.77
N VAL A 286 17.99 16.53 0.10
CA VAL A 286 17.46 15.90 1.32
C VAL A 286 18.24 16.35 2.53
N LYS A 287 17.54 16.59 3.63
CA LYS A 287 18.18 16.99 4.88
C LYS A 287 18.89 15.78 5.45
N THR A 288 20.14 15.98 5.88
CA THR A 288 20.89 14.92 6.55
C THR A 288 21.37 15.42 7.91
N GLY A 289 21.56 14.50 8.86
CA GLY A 289 22.08 14.83 10.19
C GLY A 289 23.61 14.96 10.23
N ALA A 290 24.29 14.71 9.11
CA ALA A 290 25.74 14.61 9.02
C ALA A 290 26.34 15.70 8.14
N ALA A 291 27.54 16.18 8.51
CA ALA A 291 28.29 17.13 7.69
C ALA A 291 28.78 16.49 6.37
N GLU A 292 29.00 15.17 6.35
CA GLU A 292 29.51 14.42 5.20
C GLU A 292 28.63 13.20 4.90
N ALA A 293 27.40 13.46 4.44
CA ALA A 293 26.51 12.38 4.04
C ALA A 293 26.92 11.76 2.69
N LYS A 294 26.74 10.45 2.56
CA LYS A 294 27.08 9.68 1.34
C LYS A 294 25.83 9.30 0.57
N LEU A 295 25.87 9.46 -0.75
CA LEU A 295 24.86 8.94 -1.67
C LEU A 295 25.28 7.59 -2.24
N ILE A 296 24.46 6.56 -2.02
CA ILE A 296 24.55 5.27 -2.68
C ILE A 296 23.35 5.17 -3.63
N LEU A 297 23.60 5.27 -4.94
CA LEU A 297 22.55 5.20 -5.97
C LEU A 297 22.71 3.91 -6.76
N ASN A 298 21.66 3.07 -6.77
CA ASN A 298 21.64 1.77 -7.45
C ASN A 298 22.89 0.95 -7.09
N ASP A 299 23.15 0.83 -5.78
CA ASP A 299 24.27 0.09 -5.17
C ASP A 299 25.67 0.64 -5.50
N ARG A 300 25.76 1.89 -5.99
CA ARG A 300 27.03 2.55 -6.31
C ARG A 300 27.20 3.84 -5.54
N LEU A 301 28.35 3.99 -4.89
CA LEU A 301 28.75 5.28 -4.31
C LEU A 301 28.78 6.33 -5.42
N THR A 302 27.98 7.36 -5.27
CA THR A 302 27.72 8.37 -6.30
C THR A 302 28.15 9.74 -5.79
N ARG A 303 28.78 10.53 -6.66
CA ARG A 303 29.22 11.87 -6.32
C ARG A 303 28.00 12.74 -6.01
N SER A 304 27.96 13.28 -4.80
CA SER A 304 26.98 14.25 -4.30
C SER A 304 27.68 15.47 -3.72
N GLY A 305 26.92 16.55 -3.55
CA GLY A 305 27.35 17.75 -2.83
C GLY A 305 26.64 17.88 -1.49
N MET A 306 27.16 18.78 -0.65
CA MET A 306 26.50 19.23 0.57
C MET A 306 26.24 20.74 0.46
N GLU A 307 24.99 21.17 0.66
CA GLU A 307 24.57 22.58 0.60
C GLU A 307 23.64 22.89 1.78
N ASP A 308 24.05 23.79 2.67
CA ASP A 308 23.25 24.23 3.84
C ASP A 308 22.67 23.08 4.70
N GLY A 309 23.44 22.00 4.88
CA GLY A 309 23.01 20.81 5.62
C GLY A 309 22.15 19.81 4.83
N PHE A 310 22.01 20.00 3.52
CA PHE A 310 21.33 19.09 2.61
C PHE A 310 22.34 18.34 1.74
N LEU A 311 22.12 17.04 1.57
CA LEU A 311 22.77 16.29 0.51
C LEU A 311 22.06 16.61 -0.80
N VAL A 312 22.84 16.97 -1.82
CA VAL A 312 22.36 17.39 -3.15
C VAL A 312 22.95 16.49 -4.23
N PHE A 313 22.10 16.06 -5.16
CA PHE A 313 22.47 15.29 -6.33
C PHE A 313 21.59 15.69 -7.52
N GLY A 314 22.17 15.74 -8.73
CA GLY A 314 21.44 16.06 -9.96
C GLY A 314 20.97 17.51 -10.05
N ARG A 315 20.04 17.78 -10.97
CA ARG A 315 19.38 19.09 -11.09
C ARG A 315 18.07 19.06 -10.30
N VAL A 316 18.00 19.82 -9.22
CA VAL A 316 16.81 19.99 -8.38
C VAL A 316 16.62 21.49 -8.18
N ALA A 317 15.38 21.98 -8.27
CA ALA A 317 15.09 23.38 -8.01
C ALA A 317 15.51 23.74 -6.57
N ALA A 318 16.12 24.92 -6.40
CA ALA A 318 16.36 25.46 -5.07
C ALA A 318 15.01 25.70 -4.38
N THR A 319 14.96 25.52 -3.05
CA THR A 319 13.78 25.90 -2.29
C THR A 319 13.56 27.40 -2.48
N PRO A 320 12.37 27.86 -2.91
CA PRO A 320 12.07 29.27 -2.98
C PRO A 320 12.31 29.91 -1.60
N PRO A 321 12.92 31.10 -1.53
CA PRO A 321 13.07 31.79 -0.25
C PRO A 321 11.70 31.89 0.42
N ALA A 322 11.65 31.59 1.72
CA ALA A 322 10.42 31.73 2.50
C ALA A 322 9.90 33.15 2.28
N THR A 323 8.72 33.28 1.68
CA THR A 323 8.07 34.57 1.50
C THR A 323 7.86 35.11 2.91
N GLN A 324 8.62 36.14 3.30
CA GLN A 324 8.38 36.83 4.55
C GLN A 324 6.94 37.34 4.45
N ARG A 325 6.02 36.74 5.23
CA ARG A 325 4.70 37.30 5.42
C ARG A 325 4.94 38.64 6.10
N GLY A 326 4.72 39.73 5.37
CA GLY A 326 4.73 41.06 5.96
C GLY A 326 3.70 41.10 7.08
N ASP A 327 4.15 41.55 8.24
CA ASP A 327 3.33 41.89 9.41
C ASP A 327 2.33 43.01 9.08
#